data_AF-A0A945I692-F1
#
_entry.id   AF-A0A945I692-F1
#
_cell.length_a   1.000
_cell.length_b   1.000
_cell.length_c   1.000
_cell.angle_alpha   90.00
_cell.angle_beta   90.00
_cell.angle_gamma   90.00
#
_symmetry.space_group_name_H-M   'P 1'
#
loop_
_entity.id
_entity.type
_entity.pdbx_description
1 polymer ?
#
loop_
_entity_poly.entity_id
_entity_poly.type
_entity_poly.pdbx_seq_one_letter_code
_entity_poly.pdbx_strand_id
1 'polypeptide(L)'
;MRALVKTILHALGAKNCHEASDGADAFKELRHYPADIIICDWNMSPLDGLDFVRLVRTGGDSPNPFVPIIMLTGHTELVKVIEARDSGVHEFLAKPISAKSLYARIRAIIEKPREFIKIKNYFGPDRRRNQGGYKGSERRVANLEEADGELSQEEVEALLGG
;
A
#
# COMPACT_ATOMS: atom_id res chain seq x y z
N MET A 1 -17.59 -5.21 -2.40
CA MET A 1 -16.34 -5.48 -1.66
C MET A 1 -16.28 -4.75 -0.32
N ARG A 2 -16.67 -3.47 -0.22
CA ARG A 2 -16.66 -2.68 1.04
C ARG A 2 -17.30 -3.37 2.25
N ALA A 3 -18.51 -3.94 2.09
CA ALA A 3 -19.20 -4.65 3.17
C ALA A 3 -18.39 -5.83 3.75
N LEU A 4 -17.70 -6.62 2.90
CA LEU A 4 -16.87 -7.74 3.35
C LEU A 4 -15.68 -7.24 4.19
N VAL A 5 -14.96 -6.22 3.68
CA VAL A 5 -13.83 -5.62 4.40
C VAL A 5 -14.28 -5.06 5.74
N LYS A 6 -15.41 -4.32 5.77
CA LYS A 6 -15.98 -3.78 7.00
C LYS A 6 -16.34 -4.86 8.01
N THR A 7 -16.98 -5.95 7.57
CA THR A 7 -17.28 -7.10 8.44
C THR A 7 -16.01 -7.71 9.03
N ILE A 8 -14.96 -7.90 8.21
CA ILE A 8 -13.68 -8.41 8.69
C ILE A 8 -13.07 -7.44 9.71
N LEU A 9 -13.04 -6.13 9.42
CA LEU A 9 -12.49 -5.13 10.34
C LEU A 9 -13.22 -5.10 11.69
N HIS A 10 -14.55 -5.16 11.67
CA HIS A 10 -15.33 -5.24 12.91
C HIS A 10 -15.04 -6.53 13.67
N ALA A 11 -14.92 -7.67 12.98
CA ALA A 11 -14.54 -8.94 13.60
C ALA A 11 -13.11 -8.90 14.21
N LEU A 12 -12.21 -8.10 13.64
CA LEU A 12 -10.87 -7.83 14.17
C LEU A 12 -10.85 -6.77 15.28
N GLY A 13 -12.00 -6.19 15.65
CA GLY A 13 -12.13 -5.24 16.76
C GLY A 13 -12.12 -3.75 16.38
N ALA A 14 -12.14 -3.42 15.08
CA ALA A 14 -12.27 -2.03 14.65
C ALA A 14 -13.65 -1.47 15.05
N LYS A 15 -13.65 -0.39 15.83
CA LYS A 15 -14.88 0.26 16.32
C LYS A 15 -15.46 1.23 15.30
N ASN A 16 -14.60 2.02 14.68
CA ASN A 16 -14.99 3.08 13.75
C ASN A 16 -14.50 2.73 12.34
N CYS A 17 -15.45 2.57 11.42
CA CYS A 17 -15.19 2.28 10.02
C CYS A 17 -16.00 3.27 9.17
N HIS A 18 -15.29 4.16 8.49
CA HIS A 18 -15.87 5.08 7.51
C HIS A 18 -15.64 4.52 6.11
N GLU A 19 -16.63 4.73 5.23
CA GLU A 19 -16.61 4.25 3.85
C GLU A 19 -16.63 5.45 2.91
N ALA A 20 -15.89 5.34 1.81
CA ALA A 20 -15.92 6.28 0.71
C ALA A 20 -16.22 5.56 -0.60
N SER A 21 -16.84 6.27 -1.56
CA SER A 21 -17.18 5.70 -2.86
C SER A 21 -15.97 5.52 -3.78
N ASP A 22 -15.01 6.44 -3.69
CA ASP A 22 -13.85 6.59 -4.57
C ASP A 22 -12.74 7.41 -3.89
N GLY A 23 -11.63 7.64 -4.59
CA GLY A 23 -10.48 8.37 -4.06
C GLY A 23 -10.76 9.84 -3.73
N ALA A 24 -11.62 10.52 -4.49
CA ALA A 24 -11.92 11.94 -4.26
C ALA A 24 -12.82 12.11 -3.04
N ASP A 25 -13.80 11.23 -2.88
CA ASP A 25 -14.63 11.13 -1.68
C ASP A 25 -13.79 10.79 -0.44
N ALA A 26 -12.92 9.78 -0.55
CA ALA A 26 -12.01 9.39 0.53
C ALA A 26 -11.11 10.54 0.98
N PHE A 27 -10.57 11.33 0.04
CA PHE A 27 -9.72 12.47 0.37
C PHE A 27 -10.48 13.60 1.10
N LYS A 28 -11.77 13.80 0.80
CA LYS A 28 -12.62 14.72 1.55
C LYS A 28 -12.88 14.21 2.96
N GLU A 29 -13.24 12.93 3.09
CA GLU A 29 -13.52 12.29 4.38
C GLU A 29 -12.31 12.34 5.33
N LEU A 30 -11.08 12.22 4.84
CA LEU A 30 -9.87 12.32 5.67
C LEU A 30 -9.73 13.65 6.41
N ARG A 31 -10.41 14.72 5.99
CA ARG A 31 -10.42 16.01 6.69
C ARG A 31 -11.29 16.00 7.93
N HIS A 32 -12.31 15.16 7.95
CA HIS A 32 -13.28 15.05 9.03
C HIS A 32 -13.04 13.82 9.90
N TYR A 33 -12.43 12.79 9.32
CA TYR A 33 -12.11 11.53 9.96
C TYR A 33 -10.60 11.25 9.88
N PRO A 34 -9.85 11.50 10.97
CA PRO A 34 -8.42 11.19 11.03
C PRO A 34 -8.22 9.67 11.13
N ALA A 35 -8.19 8.99 9.98
CA ALA A 35 -8.05 7.55 9.92
C ALA A 35 -6.68 7.06 10.43
N ASP A 36 -6.68 5.99 11.22
CA ASP A 36 -5.45 5.31 11.67
C ASP A 36 -4.86 4.40 10.59
N ILE A 37 -5.72 3.79 9.77
CA ILE A 37 -5.35 2.93 8.64
C ILE A 37 -6.37 3.16 7.54
N ILE A 38 -5.88 3.30 6.31
CA ILE A 38 -6.73 3.35 5.12
C ILE A 38 -6.62 2.01 4.39
N ILE A 39 -7.76 1.47 3.99
CA ILE A 39 -7.84 0.34 3.07
C ILE A 39 -8.51 0.85 1.80
N CYS A 40 -7.76 0.93 0.70
CA CYS A 40 -8.26 1.46 -0.57
C CYS A 40 -8.24 0.39 -1.66
N ASP A 41 -9.21 0.43 -2.57
CA ASP A 41 -9.17 -0.39 -3.78
C ASP A 41 -8.29 0.30 -4.84
N TRP A 42 -7.54 -0.47 -5.62
CA TRP A 42 -6.85 0.07 -6.80
C TRP A 42 -7.86 0.59 -7.82
N ASN A 43 -8.82 -0.26 -8.20
CA ASN A 43 -9.72 0.02 -9.31
C ASN A 43 -10.94 0.79 -8.79
N MET A 44 -10.79 2.12 -8.72
CA MET A 44 -11.85 3.07 -8.36
C MET A 44 -12.03 4.13 -9.45
N SER A 45 -13.18 4.78 -9.48
CA SER A 45 -13.51 5.87 -10.41
C SER A 45 -14.35 6.91 -9.66
N PRO A 46 -14.16 8.22 -9.91
CA PRO A 46 -13.31 8.81 -10.95
C PRO A 46 -11.82 8.88 -10.61
N LEU A 47 -11.45 8.89 -9.33
CA LEU A 47 -10.06 8.87 -8.88
C LEU A 47 -9.69 7.45 -8.44
N ASP A 48 -8.67 6.88 -9.08
CA ASP A 48 -8.21 5.53 -8.76
C ASP A 48 -7.42 5.49 -7.44
N GLY A 49 -7.14 4.28 -6.96
CA GLY A 49 -6.44 4.08 -5.69
C GLY A 49 -4.99 4.59 -5.70
N LEU A 50 -4.31 4.53 -6.85
CA LEU A 50 -2.92 4.93 -6.97
C LEU A 50 -2.79 6.46 -6.92
N ASP A 51 -3.64 7.15 -7.67
CA ASP A 51 -3.70 8.61 -7.69
C ASP A 51 -4.22 9.15 -6.35
N PHE A 52 -5.16 8.46 -5.71
CA PHE A 52 -5.55 8.76 -4.34
C PHE A 52 -4.38 8.66 -3.36
N VAL A 53 -3.58 7.59 -3.40
CA VAL A 53 -2.40 7.46 -2.55
C VAL A 53 -1.42 8.60 -2.81
N ARG A 54 -1.14 8.92 -4.08
CA ARG A 54 -0.27 10.05 -4.43
C ARG A 54 -0.81 11.35 -3.84
N LEU A 55 -2.11 11.60 -3.97
CA LEU A 55 -2.77 12.78 -3.41
C LEU A 55 -2.63 12.85 -1.88
N VAL A 56 -2.81 11.73 -1.17
CA VAL A 56 -2.57 11.68 0.29
C VAL A 56 -1.12 11.97 0.64
N ARG A 57 -0.15 11.48 -0.14
CA ARG A 57 1.28 11.65 0.16
C ARG A 57 1.83 13.03 -0.19
N THR A 58 1.36 13.65 -1.27
CA THR A 58 1.97 14.87 -1.83
C THR A 58 1.03 16.07 -1.92
N GLY A 59 -0.28 15.87 -1.70
CA GLY A 59 -1.25 16.96 -1.67
C GLY A 59 -0.93 17.97 -0.58
N GLY A 60 -0.86 19.25 -0.94
CA GLY A 60 -0.52 20.34 -0.01
C GLY A 60 -1.57 20.53 1.10
N ASP A 61 -2.78 20.06 0.87
CA ASP A 61 -3.91 20.07 1.80
C ASP A 61 -4.21 18.68 2.39
N SER A 62 -3.29 17.72 2.26
CA SER A 62 -3.42 16.40 2.87
C SER A 62 -3.39 16.53 4.40
N PRO A 63 -4.42 16.03 5.11
CA PRO A 63 -4.51 16.18 6.56
C PRO A 63 -3.51 15.29 7.30
N ASN A 64 -3.19 14.12 6.75
CA ASN A 64 -2.21 13.20 7.31
C ASN A 64 -1.46 12.46 6.18
N PRO A 65 -0.33 12.99 5.70
CA PRO A 65 0.43 12.32 4.66
C PRO A 65 1.20 11.10 5.19
N PHE A 66 1.19 10.82 6.50
CA PHE A 66 1.84 9.67 7.13
C PHE A 66 0.91 8.49 7.40
N VAL A 67 -0.40 8.62 7.11
CA VAL A 67 -1.37 7.55 7.37
C VAL A 67 -0.98 6.24 6.68
N PRO A 68 -0.97 5.10 7.39
CA PRO A 68 -0.77 3.80 6.76
C PRO A 68 -1.85 3.46 5.74
N ILE A 69 -1.44 2.96 4.58
CA ILE A 69 -2.37 2.61 3.48
C ILE A 69 -2.14 1.18 3.02
N ILE A 70 -3.20 0.37 3.05
CA ILE A 70 -3.26 -0.97 2.48
C ILE A 70 -4.02 -0.92 1.14
N MET A 71 -3.36 -1.25 0.04
CA MET A 71 -3.96 -1.30 -1.30
C MET A 71 -4.57 -2.68 -1.57
N LEU A 72 -5.84 -2.74 -1.93
CA LEU A 72 -6.52 -3.94 -2.39
C LEU A 72 -6.46 -3.98 -3.92
N THR A 73 -5.96 -5.06 -4.50
CA THR A 73 -5.75 -5.12 -5.95
C THR A 73 -6.19 -6.45 -6.55
N GLY A 74 -6.73 -6.42 -7.77
CA GLY A 74 -6.89 -7.63 -8.61
C GLY A 74 -5.66 -7.93 -9.46
N HIS A 75 -4.69 -7.01 -9.51
CA HIS A 75 -3.47 -7.09 -10.29
C HIS A 75 -2.38 -7.82 -9.49
N THR A 76 -1.75 -8.81 -10.12
CA THR A 76 -0.65 -9.60 -9.54
C THR A 76 0.66 -9.40 -10.29
N GLU A 77 0.66 -8.57 -11.35
CA GLU A 77 1.83 -8.31 -12.19
C GLU A 77 2.88 -7.51 -11.42
N LEU A 78 4.15 -7.90 -11.53
CA LEU A 78 5.27 -7.25 -10.84
C LEU A 78 5.34 -5.74 -11.11
N VAL A 79 5.08 -5.32 -12.35
CA VAL A 79 5.07 -3.90 -12.72
C VAL A 79 4.04 -3.12 -11.88
N LYS A 80 2.86 -3.69 -11.65
CA LYS A 80 1.80 -3.07 -10.83
C LYS A 80 2.17 -3.05 -9.36
N VAL A 81 2.84 -4.08 -8.86
CA VAL A 81 3.40 -4.11 -7.51
C VAL A 81 4.40 -2.98 -7.27
N ILE A 82 5.33 -2.80 -8.20
CA ILE A 82 6.35 -1.74 -8.14
C ILE A 82 5.68 -0.37 -8.18
N GLU A 83 4.72 -0.19 -9.09
CA GLU A 83 3.95 1.06 -9.23
C GLU A 83 3.22 1.43 -7.93
N ALA A 84 2.51 0.49 -7.30
CA ALA A 84 1.87 0.73 -6.00
C ALA A 84 2.89 1.08 -4.91
N ARG A 85 4.00 0.36 -4.81
CA ARG A 85 5.06 0.65 -3.83
C ARG A 85 5.62 2.07 -4.01
N ASP A 86 5.87 2.45 -5.26
CA ASP A 86 6.44 3.75 -5.60
C ASP A 86 5.44 4.91 -5.45
N SER A 87 4.13 4.63 -5.34
CA SER A 87 3.14 5.64 -4.94
C SER A 87 3.17 5.98 -3.44
N GLY A 88 3.73 5.11 -2.58
CA GLY A 88 3.76 5.31 -1.12
C GLY A 88 2.77 4.44 -0.34
N VAL A 89 2.38 3.30 -0.90
CA VAL A 89 1.58 2.27 -0.21
C VAL A 89 2.39 1.56 0.89
N HIS A 90 1.73 1.22 2.00
CA HIS A 90 2.36 0.47 3.09
C HIS A 90 2.34 -1.04 2.85
N GLU A 91 1.18 -1.57 2.51
CA GLU A 91 1.04 -2.98 2.19
C GLU A 91 0.03 -3.10 1.07
N PHE A 92 0.04 -4.23 0.39
CA PHE A 92 -1.04 -4.53 -0.52
C PHE A 92 -1.53 -5.94 -0.33
N LEU A 93 -2.74 -6.16 -0.82
CA LEU A 93 -3.46 -7.40 -0.65
C LEU A 93 -4.17 -7.73 -1.95
N ALA A 94 -3.77 -8.85 -2.55
CA ALA A 94 -4.45 -9.39 -3.72
C ALA A 94 -5.87 -9.83 -3.33
N LYS A 95 -6.82 -9.58 -4.22
CA LYS A 95 -8.18 -10.12 -4.14
C LYS A 95 -8.16 -11.58 -4.64
N PRO A 96 -8.94 -12.50 -4.05
CA PRO A 96 -9.96 -12.29 -3.00
C PRO A 96 -9.39 -12.09 -1.59
N ILE A 97 -10.10 -11.30 -0.77
CA ILE A 97 -9.66 -10.91 0.58
C ILE A 97 -10.15 -11.93 1.60
N SER A 98 -9.26 -12.35 2.50
CA SER A 98 -9.59 -13.19 3.66
C SER A 98 -9.32 -12.45 4.97
N ALA A 99 -9.98 -12.84 6.06
CA ALA A 99 -9.72 -12.27 7.37
C ALA A 99 -8.26 -12.46 7.82
N LYS A 100 -7.70 -13.64 7.57
CA LYS A 100 -6.31 -13.99 7.88
C LYS A 100 -5.33 -13.08 7.12
N SER A 101 -5.55 -12.91 5.82
CA SER A 101 -4.63 -12.13 4.99
C SER A 101 -4.73 -10.63 5.29
N LEU A 102 -5.93 -10.08 5.51
CA LEU A 102 -6.08 -8.69 5.92
C LEU A 102 -5.46 -8.42 7.31
N TYR A 103 -5.70 -9.31 8.29
CA TYR A 103 -5.10 -9.22 9.61
C TYR A 103 -3.57 -9.22 9.54
N ALA A 104 -2.98 -10.10 8.73
CA ALA A 104 -1.53 -10.15 8.57
C ALA A 104 -0.94 -8.82 8.07
N ARG A 105 -1.61 -8.14 7.14
CA ARG A 105 -1.18 -6.83 6.61
C ARG A 105 -1.31 -5.72 7.65
N ILE A 106 -2.42 -5.67 8.38
CA ILE A 106 -2.63 -4.71 9.48
C ILE A 106 -1.55 -4.91 10.55
N ARG A 107 -1.33 -6.16 10.97
CA ARG A 107 -0.32 -6.53 11.96
C ARG A 107 1.08 -6.13 11.51
N ALA A 108 1.45 -6.38 10.25
CA ALA A 108 2.77 -6.03 9.72
C ALA A 108 3.03 -4.52 9.81
N ILE A 109 2.04 -3.68 9.48
CA ILE A 109 2.16 -2.22 9.55
C ILE A 109 2.34 -1.75 11.00
N ILE A 110 1.62 -2.37 11.95
CA ILE A 110 1.63 -1.97 13.36
C ILE A 110 2.90 -2.45 14.07
N GLU A 111 3.28 -3.72 13.90
CA GLU A 111 4.38 -4.35 14.62
C GLU A 111 5.75 -4.09 13.98
N LYS A 112 5.79 -3.82 12.67
CA LYS A 112 7.02 -3.56 11.91
C LYS A 112 6.90 -2.25 11.12
N PRO A 113 6.69 -1.10 11.78
CA PRO A 113 6.52 0.18 11.10
C PRO A 113 7.78 0.51 10.28
N ARG A 114 7.56 1.01 9.06
CA ARG A 114 8.64 1.46 8.17
C ARG A 114 8.82 2.96 8.29
N GLU A 115 10.06 3.42 8.32
CA GLU A 115 10.37 4.85 8.32
C GLU A 115 9.89 5.51 7.02
N PHE A 116 9.40 6.74 7.12
CA PHE A 116 9.04 7.53 5.96
C PHE A 116 10.27 8.22 5.36
N ILE A 117 10.41 8.10 4.05
CA ILE A 117 11.47 8.75 3.29
C ILE A 117 10.85 9.86 2.45
N LYS A 118 11.44 11.06 2.54
CA LYS A 118 11.12 12.21 1.69
C LYS A 118 12.29 12.52 0.77
N ILE A 119 12.09 12.35 -0.53
CA ILE A 119 13.00 12.80 -1.59
C ILE A 119 12.22 13.61 -2.61
N LYS A 120 12.93 14.27 -3.54
CA LYS A 120 12.33 15.21 -4.50
C LYS A 120 11.07 14.70 -5.19
N ASN A 121 11.05 13.41 -5.58
CA ASN A 121 9.95 12.81 -6.35
C ASN A 121 9.21 11.69 -5.59
N TYR A 122 9.40 11.57 -4.27
CA TYR A 122 8.77 10.49 -3.51
C TYR A 122 8.60 10.86 -2.04
N PHE A 123 7.42 10.56 -1.52
CA PHE A 123 7.14 10.57 -0.10
C PHE A 123 6.33 9.33 0.28
N GLY A 124 6.85 8.53 1.22
CA GLY A 124 6.21 7.30 1.64
C GLY A 124 7.14 6.41 2.46
N PRO A 125 6.66 5.22 2.87
CA PRO A 125 7.44 4.29 3.70
C PRO A 125 8.62 3.70 2.90
N ASP A 126 9.77 3.45 3.57
CA ASP A 126 10.98 2.93 2.93
C ASP A 126 10.66 1.70 2.07
N ARG A 127 10.90 1.82 0.76
CA ARG A 127 10.62 0.81 -0.26
C ARG A 127 11.46 -0.46 -0.10
N ARG A 128 12.50 -0.42 0.73
CA ARG A 128 13.38 -1.56 1.06
C ARG A 128 12.73 -2.43 2.12
N ARG A 129 12.02 -3.48 1.69
CA ARG A 129 11.42 -4.46 2.61
C ARG A 129 12.44 -5.40 3.25
N ASN A 130 13.55 -5.64 2.57
CA ASN A 130 14.54 -6.62 2.98
C ASN A 130 15.75 -5.93 3.65
N GLN A 131 15.95 -6.16 4.94
CA GLN A 131 17.16 -5.76 5.68
C GLN A 131 18.37 -6.66 5.37
N GLY A 132 18.26 -7.56 4.40
CA GLY A 132 19.44 -8.13 3.75
C GLY A 132 20.21 -7.00 3.08
N GLY A 133 21.10 -6.33 3.81
CA GLY A 133 21.99 -5.30 3.29
C GLY A 133 22.57 -5.75 1.96
N TYR A 134 22.66 -4.83 1.01
CA TYR A 134 23.14 -5.13 -0.33
C TYR A 134 24.51 -5.82 -0.26
N LYS A 135 24.54 -7.14 -0.54
CA LYS A 135 25.77 -7.95 -0.60
C LYS A 135 26.37 -8.00 -2.02
N GLY A 136 25.84 -7.19 -2.95
CA GLY A 136 26.38 -7.09 -4.31
C GLY A 136 27.51 -6.07 -4.40
N SER A 137 28.31 -6.16 -5.46
CA SER A 137 29.26 -5.11 -5.85
C SER A 137 28.51 -3.86 -6.34
N GLU A 138 29.05 -2.66 -6.13
CA GLU A 138 28.38 -1.40 -6.50
C GLU A 138 27.77 -1.42 -7.93
N ARG A 139 26.46 -1.17 -8.03
CA ARG A 139 25.73 -1.19 -9.32
C ARG A 139 26.18 -0.15 -10.33
N ARG A 140 27.04 0.80 -9.96
CA ARG A 140 27.69 1.69 -10.94
C ARG A 140 28.57 0.90 -11.92
N VAL A 141 28.86 -0.37 -11.64
CA VAL A 141 29.77 -1.21 -12.41
C VAL A 141 29.05 -2.28 -13.26
N ALA A 142 27.75 -2.55 -13.05
CA ALA A 142 27.06 -3.64 -13.73
C ALA A 142 25.91 -3.13 -14.61
N ASN A 143 26.07 -3.33 -15.91
CA ASN A 143 25.20 -2.88 -16.99
C ASN A 143 23.74 -3.36 -16.89
N LEU A 144 22.90 -2.55 -17.51
CA LEU A 144 21.47 -2.68 -17.75
C LEU A 144 21.22 -3.80 -18.77
N GLU A 145 20.78 -4.98 -18.34
CA GLU A 145 20.03 -5.91 -19.19
C GLU A 145 19.43 -7.00 -18.30
N GLU A 146 18.20 -7.40 -18.61
CA GLU A 146 17.40 -8.49 -18.01
C GLU A 146 16.59 -8.18 -16.74
N ALA A 147 15.29 -7.89 -16.94
CA ALA A 147 14.25 -8.13 -15.93
C ALA A 147 12.85 -8.19 -16.59
N ASP A 148 12.62 -9.18 -17.44
CA ASP A 148 11.26 -9.56 -17.88
C ASP A 148 10.99 -11.00 -17.40
N GLY A 149 10.34 -11.11 -16.25
CA GLY A 149 9.92 -12.38 -15.66
C GLY A 149 8.71 -12.18 -14.74
N GLU A 150 7.64 -12.93 -14.98
CA GLU A 150 6.48 -12.98 -14.10
C GLU A 150 6.84 -13.73 -12.81
N LEU A 151 6.59 -13.11 -11.66
CA LEU A 151 6.82 -13.71 -10.35
C LEU A 151 5.60 -14.55 -9.94
N SER A 152 5.85 -15.71 -9.37
CA SER A 152 4.83 -16.57 -8.76
C SER A 152 4.12 -15.88 -7.59
N GLN A 153 2.91 -16.34 -7.24
CA GLN A 153 2.17 -15.81 -6.08
C GLN A 153 2.99 -15.90 -4.78
N GLU A 154 3.85 -16.91 -4.62
CA GLU A 154 4.72 -17.05 -3.45
C GLU A 154 5.86 -16.02 -3.44
N GLU A 155 6.43 -15.68 -4.61
CA GLU A 155 7.47 -14.65 -4.73
C GLU A 155 6.88 -13.25 -4.58
N VAL A 156 5.68 -13.04 -5.13
CA VAL A 156 4.86 -11.86 -4.85
C VAL A 156 4.59 -11.80 -3.36
N GLU A 157 4.13 -12.87 -2.71
CA GLU A 157 3.95 -12.91 -1.24
C GLU A 157 5.24 -12.68 -0.44
N ALA A 158 6.41 -13.14 -0.88
CA ALA A 158 7.70 -12.94 -0.21
C ALA A 158 8.23 -11.50 -0.36
N LEU A 159 8.04 -10.87 -1.52
CA LEU A 159 8.23 -9.43 -1.70
C LEU A 159 7.23 -8.61 -0.87
N LEU A 160 6.12 -9.25 -0.46
CA LEU A 160 4.97 -8.65 0.19
C LEU A 160 4.85 -9.08 1.63
N GLY A 161 5.75 -9.89 2.18
CA GLY A 161 5.51 -10.55 3.46
C GLY A 161 6.76 -11.26 3.94
N GLY A 162 7.37 -10.69 4.97
CA GLY A 162 8.24 -11.41 5.90
C GLY A 162 7.63 -11.33 7.30
#